data_AF-A0A7R9QTB6-F1
#
_entry.id   AF-A0A7R9QTB6-F1
#
_cell.length_a   1.000
_cell.length_b   1.000
_cell.length_c   1.000
_cell.angle_alpha   90.00
_cell.angle_beta   90.00
_cell.angle_gamma   90.00
#
_symmetry.space_group_name_H-M   'P 1'
#
loop_
_entity.id
_entity.type
_entity.pdbx_description
1 polymer ?
#
loop_
_entity_poly.entity_id
_entity_poly.type
_entity_poly.pdbx_seq_one_letter_code
_entity_poly.pdbx_strand_id
1 'polypeptide(L)'
;MLGTGSSGEGHLRDHAKQKYIGTSFRTDAFSDQKYLEILGQEFNSVSCEALIWGFLEAVRGQYNWEPADKVVAYAEQHNMTIRGHNLIWHELLPSWIAGLEGKKAELEQVMKDHINTVVGRFKDKIYAWDVVNEVIDEVSGELRDSIWSRTFNYSFIEEAFRTAHAADPNA
;
A
#
# COMPACT_ATOMS: atom_id res chain seq x y z
N MET A 1 -23.66 5.72 42.03
CA MET A 1 -23.46 4.39 41.43
C MET A 1 -22.25 4.48 40.52
N LEU A 2 -21.11 3.99 40.97
CA LEU A 2 -19.93 3.83 40.13
C LEU A 2 -20.20 2.60 39.24
N GLY A 3 -20.30 2.82 37.93
CA GLY A 3 -20.42 1.74 36.97
C GLY A 3 -19.16 0.88 37.03
N THR A 4 -19.34 -0.39 37.35
CA THR A 4 -18.30 -1.43 37.25
C THR A 4 -17.97 -1.62 35.77
N GLY A 5 -17.00 -0.87 35.25
CA GLY A 5 -16.42 -1.15 33.94
C GLY A 5 -15.80 -2.54 33.99
N SER A 6 -16.27 -3.47 33.15
CA SER A 6 -15.69 -4.80 33.08
C SER A 6 -14.22 -4.68 32.69
N SER A 7 -13.38 -5.38 33.45
CA SER A 7 -11.97 -5.60 33.15
C SER A 7 -11.82 -6.33 31.80
N GLY A 8 -11.19 -5.68 30.82
CA GLY A 8 -10.31 -6.26 29.80
C GLY A 8 -10.62 -7.64 29.20
N GLU A 9 -11.85 -7.91 28.78
CA GLU A 9 -12.19 -9.06 27.93
C GLU A 9 -12.58 -8.56 26.54
N GLY A 10 -12.00 -9.13 25.49
CA GLY A 10 -12.22 -8.75 24.09
C GLY A 10 -10.95 -8.78 23.25
N HIS A 11 -11.10 -8.82 21.92
CA HIS A 11 -9.99 -8.67 20.99
C HIS A 11 -9.61 -7.18 20.82
N LEU A 12 -8.40 -6.88 20.35
CA LEU A 12 -7.94 -5.50 20.12
C LEU A 12 -8.93 -4.69 19.29
N ARG A 13 -9.52 -5.28 18.23
CA ARG A 13 -10.53 -4.65 17.37
C ARG A 13 -11.78 -4.20 18.11
N ASP A 14 -12.18 -4.90 19.16
CA ASP A 14 -13.39 -4.58 19.93
C ASP A 14 -13.21 -3.30 20.74
N HIS A 15 -11.96 -2.95 21.05
CA HIS A 15 -11.60 -1.73 21.78
C HIS A 15 -11.32 -0.53 20.86
N ALA A 16 -11.21 -0.73 19.55
CA ALA A 16 -10.88 0.31 18.58
C ALA A 16 -12.03 1.33 18.34
N LYS A 17 -13.26 1.01 18.80
CA LYS A 17 -14.46 1.86 18.67
C LYS A 17 -14.68 2.30 17.21
N GLN A 18 -14.67 3.60 16.94
CA GLN A 18 -14.88 4.19 15.60
C GLN A 18 -13.57 4.33 14.79
N LYS A 19 -12.49 3.69 15.24
CA LYS A 19 -11.19 3.68 14.56
C LYS A 19 -10.84 2.26 14.13
N TYR A 20 -9.92 2.16 13.20
CA TYR A 20 -9.30 0.89 12.84
C TYR A 20 -8.12 0.59 13.78
N ILE A 21 -7.94 -0.68 14.10
CA ILE A 21 -6.69 -1.22 14.64
C ILE A 21 -6.15 -2.21 13.60
N GLY A 22 -4.99 -1.89 13.06
CA GLY A 22 -4.41 -2.65 11.95
C GLY A 22 -2.98 -3.08 12.19
N THR A 23 -2.51 -3.94 11.30
CA THR A 23 -1.14 -4.45 11.27
C THR A 23 -0.69 -4.69 9.83
N SER A 24 0.61 -4.83 9.60
CA SER A 24 1.12 -5.23 8.28
C SER A 24 0.93 -6.72 8.05
N PHE A 25 0.43 -7.07 6.86
CA PHE A 25 0.20 -8.46 6.49
C PHE A 25 1.52 -9.09 6.02
N ARG A 26 1.92 -10.18 6.69
CA ARG A 26 3.09 -10.98 6.34
C ARG A 26 2.76 -12.02 5.27
N THR A 27 3.12 -11.75 4.03
CA THR A 27 2.84 -12.67 2.91
C THR A 27 3.66 -13.95 2.95
N ASP A 28 4.71 -14.03 3.76
CA ASP A 28 5.47 -15.25 4.02
C ASP A 28 4.79 -16.19 5.02
N ALA A 29 3.72 -15.74 5.70
CA ALA A 29 3.07 -16.45 6.80
C ALA A 29 1.70 -17.07 6.43
N PHE A 30 1.38 -17.22 5.14
CA PHE A 30 0.08 -17.81 4.72
C PHE A 30 -0.13 -19.26 5.17
N SER A 31 0.94 -20.01 5.47
CA SER A 31 0.85 -21.37 6.01
C SER A 31 0.85 -21.42 7.53
N ASP A 32 1.10 -20.29 8.21
CA ASP A 32 1.09 -20.19 9.66
C ASP A 32 -0.34 -19.92 10.15
N GLN A 33 -1.02 -21.00 10.53
CA GLN A 33 -2.39 -20.92 11.04
C GLN A 33 -2.48 -20.08 12.30
N LYS A 34 -1.45 -20.08 13.16
CA LYS A 34 -1.50 -19.31 14.40
C LYS A 34 -1.41 -17.82 14.13
N TYR A 35 -0.57 -17.43 13.17
CA TYR A 35 -0.52 -16.06 12.69
C TYR A 35 -1.87 -15.60 12.13
N LEU A 36 -2.48 -16.39 11.23
CA LEU A 36 -3.77 -16.04 10.63
C LEU A 36 -4.88 -15.98 11.70
N GLU A 37 -4.95 -16.93 12.63
CA GLU A 37 -5.90 -16.88 13.74
C GLU A 37 -5.80 -15.56 14.53
N ILE A 38 -4.59 -15.19 14.97
CA ILE A 38 -4.37 -13.95 15.73
C ILE A 38 -4.71 -12.73 14.88
N LEU A 39 -4.27 -12.70 13.62
CA LEU A 39 -4.58 -11.62 12.69
C LEU A 39 -6.10 -11.42 12.56
N GLY A 40 -6.82 -12.53 12.30
CA GLY A 40 -8.27 -12.61 12.10
C GLY A 40 -9.10 -12.41 13.36
N GLN A 41 -8.50 -12.51 14.55
CA GLN A 41 -9.12 -12.24 15.84
C GLN A 41 -8.87 -10.81 16.31
N GLU A 42 -7.66 -10.28 16.11
CA GLU A 42 -7.23 -9.04 16.78
C GLU A 42 -7.40 -7.77 15.92
N PHE A 43 -7.25 -7.83 14.59
CA PHE A 43 -7.18 -6.63 13.74
C PHE A 43 -8.35 -6.46 12.75
N ASN A 44 -8.87 -5.25 12.58
CA ASN A 44 -9.92 -4.95 11.59
C ASN A 44 -9.40 -4.19 10.36
N SER A 45 -8.08 -4.03 10.24
CA SER A 45 -7.43 -3.44 9.06
C SER A 45 -6.06 -4.06 8.82
N VAL A 46 -5.64 -4.11 7.56
CA VAL A 46 -4.28 -4.56 7.19
C VAL A 46 -3.63 -3.62 6.18
N SER A 47 -2.29 -3.48 6.24
CA SER A 47 -1.52 -2.94 5.12
C SER A 47 -0.98 -4.08 4.25
N CYS A 48 -1.01 -3.89 2.93
CA CYS A 48 -0.57 -4.90 1.96
C CYS A 48 0.73 -4.47 1.28
N GLU A 49 1.88 -4.86 1.87
CA GLU A 49 3.22 -4.54 1.35
C GLU A 49 3.59 -5.27 0.04
N ALA A 50 2.86 -6.33 -0.32
CA ALA A 50 3.03 -7.00 -1.61
C ALA A 50 2.73 -6.11 -2.82
N LEU A 51 2.18 -4.92 -2.60
CA LEU A 51 1.89 -3.93 -3.63
C LEU A 51 3.08 -3.01 -3.92
N ILE A 52 4.15 -3.03 -3.11
CA ILE A 52 5.40 -2.31 -3.39
C ILE A 52 5.93 -2.74 -4.77
N TRP A 53 6.23 -1.75 -5.62
CA TRP A 53 6.51 -1.95 -7.03
C TRP A 53 7.58 -3.02 -7.31
N GLY A 54 8.70 -3.03 -6.55
CA GLY A 54 9.77 -4.01 -6.72
C GLY A 54 9.37 -5.46 -6.46
N PHE A 55 8.42 -5.70 -5.55
CA PHE A 55 7.87 -7.05 -5.31
C PHE A 55 6.81 -7.41 -6.35
N LEU A 56 6.00 -6.41 -6.73
CA LEU A 56 4.85 -6.62 -7.57
C LEU A 56 5.23 -6.80 -9.05
N GLU A 57 6.20 -6.06 -9.57
CA GLU A 57 6.56 -6.04 -11.00
C GLU A 57 8.09 -6.03 -11.19
N ALA A 58 8.77 -7.02 -10.60
CA ALA A 58 10.23 -7.16 -10.70
C ALA A 58 10.76 -7.20 -12.15
N VAL A 59 9.95 -7.74 -13.07
CA VAL A 59 10.21 -7.73 -14.52
C VAL A 59 9.11 -6.93 -15.20
N ARG A 60 9.49 -5.93 -16.01
CA ARG A 60 8.53 -5.02 -16.67
C ARG A 60 7.45 -5.80 -17.44
N GLY A 61 6.19 -5.54 -17.13
CA GLY A 61 5.01 -6.18 -17.69
C GLY A 61 4.65 -7.55 -17.09
N GLN A 62 5.42 -8.07 -16.13
CA GLN A 62 5.16 -9.34 -15.46
C GLN A 62 4.87 -9.11 -13.98
N TYR A 63 3.57 -9.11 -13.67
CA TYR A 63 3.08 -8.84 -12.32
C TYR A 63 2.93 -10.12 -11.49
N ASN A 64 3.45 -10.11 -10.26
CA ASN A 64 3.25 -11.14 -9.26
C ASN A 64 2.07 -10.79 -8.34
N TRP A 65 0.84 -11.01 -8.84
CA TRP A 65 -0.38 -10.65 -8.09
C TRP A 65 -0.70 -11.59 -6.92
N GLU A 66 -0.18 -12.81 -6.93
CA GLU A 66 -0.62 -13.90 -6.06
C GLU A 66 -0.54 -13.54 -4.55
N PRO A 67 0.54 -12.92 -4.04
CA PRO A 67 0.58 -12.50 -2.64
C PRO A 67 -0.46 -11.42 -2.31
N ALA A 68 -0.60 -10.40 -3.16
CA ALA A 68 -1.55 -9.31 -2.93
C ALA A 68 -3.01 -9.80 -3.00
N ASP A 69 -3.33 -10.64 -3.98
CA ASP A 69 -4.67 -11.24 -4.13
C ASP A 69 -5.04 -12.07 -2.89
N LYS A 70 -4.08 -12.80 -2.30
CA LYS A 70 -4.30 -13.55 -1.06
C LYS A 70 -4.56 -12.65 0.15
N VAL A 71 -3.83 -11.54 0.28
CA VAL A 71 -4.10 -10.54 1.35
C VAL A 71 -5.50 -9.97 1.21
N VAL A 72 -5.89 -9.60 -0.01
CA VAL A 72 -7.23 -9.04 -0.30
C VAL A 72 -8.32 -10.06 0.01
N ALA A 73 -8.18 -11.30 -0.46
CA ALA A 73 -9.15 -12.35 -0.20
C ALA A 73 -9.31 -12.63 1.31
N TYR A 74 -8.20 -12.66 2.06
CA TYR A 74 -8.23 -12.83 3.51
C TYR A 74 -8.94 -11.64 4.18
N ALA A 75 -8.62 -10.41 3.79
CA ALA A 75 -9.24 -9.22 4.36
C ALA A 75 -10.75 -9.17 4.09
N GLU A 76 -11.19 -9.49 2.86
CA GLU A 76 -12.61 -9.61 2.50
C GLU A 76 -13.32 -10.66 3.36
N GLN A 77 -12.72 -11.85 3.52
CA GLN A 77 -13.28 -12.93 4.36
C GLN A 77 -13.42 -12.52 5.84
N HIS A 78 -12.52 -11.68 6.35
CA HIS A 78 -12.48 -11.27 7.75
C HIS A 78 -13.06 -9.86 8.00
N ASN A 79 -13.74 -9.28 7.02
CA ASN A 79 -14.30 -7.91 7.08
C ASN A 79 -13.27 -6.86 7.52
N MET A 80 -12.05 -6.97 7.00
CA MET A 80 -10.96 -6.03 7.26
C MET A 80 -10.86 -4.98 6.16
N THR A 81 -10.58 -3.73 6.53
CA THR A 81 -10.18 -2.70 5.56
C THR A 81 -8.73 -2.90 5.13
N ILE A 82 -8.41 -2.54 3.89
CA ILE A 82 -7.04 -2.69 3.36
C ILE A 82 -6.46 -1.31 3.07
N ARG A 83 -5.22 -1.09 3.51
CA ARG A 83 -4.38 0.01 3.05
C ARG A 83 -3.40 -0.52 2.01
N GLY A 84 -3.46 -0.01 0.79
CA GLY A 84 -2.48 -0.35 -0.24
C GLY A 84 -1.17 0.39 0.03
N HIS A 85 -0.09 -0.35 0.25
CA HIS A 85 1.22 0.20 0.55
C HIS A 85 2.26 -0.42 -0.39
N ASN A 86 2.82 0.30 -1.35
CA ASN A 86 2.58 1.69 -1.77
C ASN A 86 2.69 1.75 -3.31
N LEU A 87 2.32 2.86 -3.95
CA LEU A 87 2.39 2.97 -5.42
C LEU A 87 3.72 3.53 -5.90
N ILE A 88 4.11 4.72 -5.40
CA ILE A 88 5.34 5.40 -5.79
C ILE A 88 6.23 5.58 -4.56
N TRP A 89 7.44 5.04 -4.63
CA TRP A 89 8.45 5.19 -3.58
C TRP A 89 9.84 5.34 -4.21
N HIS A 90 10.80 5.79 -3.40
CA HIS A 90 12.20 5.91 -3.81
C HIS A 90 12.98 4.60 -3.59
N GLU A 91 12.49 3.76 -2.67
CA GLU A 91 13.08 2.47 -2.31
C GLU A 91 12.33 1.32 -2.98
N LEU A 92 12.97 0.14 -3.04
CA LEU A 92 12.39 -1.11 -3.55
C LEU A 92 11.70 -0.95 -4.92
N LEU A 93 12.32 -0.17 -5.81
CA LEU A 93 11.91 -0.08 -7.21
C LEU A 93 12.44 -1.28 -8.01
N PRO A 94 11.69 -1.75 -9.02
CA PRO A 94 12.23 -2.72 -9.97
C PRO A 94 13.50 -2.19 -10.64
N SER A 95 14.51 -3.05 -10.82
CA SER A 95 15.82 -2.64 -11.36
C SER A 95 15.74 -2.03 -12.76
N TRP A 96 14.73 -2.39 -13.55
CA TRP A 96 14.52 -1.85 -14.89
C TRP A 96 14.11 -0.37 -14.91
N ILE A 97 13.58 0.18 -13.80
CA ILE A 97 13.24 1.61 -13.67
C ILE A 97 14.50 2.49 -13.79
N ALA A 98 15.65 2.03 -13.26
CA ALA A 98 16.90 2.78 -13.35
C ALA A 98 17.33 3.07 -14.80
N GLY A 99 16.97 2.19 -15.75
CA GLY A 99 17.23 2.38 -17.18
C GLY A 99 16.37 3.46 -17.85
N LEU A 100 15.47 4.11 -17.10
CA LEU A 100 14.61 5.21 -17.54
C LEU A 100 15.12 6.58 -17.09
N GLU A 101 16.24 6.67 -16.38
CA GLU A 101 16.82 7.95 -15.97
C GLU A 101 17.09 8.84 -17.19
N GLY A 102 16.66 10.11 -17.11
CA GLY A 102 16.70 11.07 -18.21
C GLY A 102 15.63 10.88 -19.30
N LYS A 103 14.83 9.81 -19.27
CA LYS A 103 13.74 9.55 -20.23
C LYS A 103 12.40 10.03 -19.68
N LYS A 104 12.27 11.35 -19.49
CA LYS A 104 11.13 11.99 -18.82
C LYS A 104 9.75 11.45 -19.26
N ALA A 105 9.48 11.45 -20.57
CA ALA A 105 8.18 11.02 -21.09
C ALA A 105 7.90 9.51 -20.87
N GLU A 106 8.92 8.66 -21.00
CA GLU A 106 8.77 7.22 -20.77
C GLU A 106 8.56 6.93 -19.28
N LEU A 107 9.31 7.59 -18.40
CA LEU A 107 9.18 7.43 -16.95
C LEU A 107 7.82 7.92 -16.44
N GLU A 108 7.32 9.03 -16.99
CA GLU A 108 5.98 9.54 -16.68
C GLU A 108 4.89 8.56 -17.12
N GLN A 109 5.00 8.01 -18.33
CA GLN A 109 4.05 7.01 -18.82
C GLN A 109 4.06 5.75 -17.94
N VAL A 110 5.24 5.25 -17.58
CA VAL A 110 5.41 4.07 -16.72
C VAL A 110 4.81 4.29 -15.33
N MET A 111 4.99 5.48 -14.75
CA MET A 111 4.36 5.85 -13.47
C MET A 111 2.83 5.78 -13.57
N LYS A 112 2.24 6.38 -14.62
CA LYS A 112 0.78 6.38 -14.80
C LYS A 112 0.24 4.98 -15.07
N ASP A 113 0.92 4.21 -15.92
CA ASP A 113 0.51 2.85 -16.26
C ASP A 113 0.53 1.94 -15.02
N HIS A 114 1.56 2.05 -14.19
CA HIS A 114 1.64 1.32 -12.93
C HIS A 114 0.48 1.68 -11.99
N ILE A 115 0.27 2.97 -11.72
CA ILE A 115 -0.83 3.43 -10.85
C ILE A 115 -2.18 2.94 -11.40
N ASN A 116 -2.46 3.14 -12.69
CA ASN A 116 -3.73 2.72 -13.30
C ASN A 116 -3.92 1.20 -13.22
N THR A 117 -2.86 0.42 -13.45
CA THR A 117 -2.91 -1.04 -13.42
C THR A 117 -3.20 -1.55 -12.00
N VAL A 118 -2.47 -1.05 -11.02
CA VAL A 118 -2.56 -1.51 -9.63
C VAL A 118 -3.85 -1.03 -8.97
N VAL A 119 -4.13 0.28 -9.02
CA VAL A 119 -5.35 0.85 -8.44
C VAL A 119 -6.58 0.30 -9.16
N GLY A 120 -6.55 0.23 -10.49
CA GLY A 120 -7.67 -0.32 -11.28
C GLY A 120 -7.96 -1.79 -10.99
N ARG A 121 -6.95 -2.62 -10.72
CA ARG A 121 -7.15 -4.03 -10.34
C ARG A 121 -7.88 -4.18 -9.01
N PHE A 122 -7.53 -3.37 -8.02
CA PHE A 122 -8.07 -3.45 -6.66
C PHE A 122 -9.13 -2.38 -6.35
N LYS A 123 -9.73 -1.82 -7.40
CA LYS A 123 -10.79 -0.83 -7.30
C LYS A 123 -11.92 -1.31 -6.38
N ASP A 124 -12.40 -0.42 -5.52
CA ASP A 124 -13.43 -0.65 -4.51
C ASP A 124 -13.07 -1.70 -3.43
N LYS A 125 -11.84 -2.23 -3.43
CA LYS A 125 -11.35 -3.21 -2.43
C LYS A 125 -10.36 -2.61 -1.44
N ILE A 126 -9.64 -1.57 -1.85
CA ILE A 126 -8.67 -0.86 -1.02
C ILE A 126 -9.37 0.37 -0.42
N TYR A 127 -9.31 0.50 0.90
CA TYR A 127 -9.90 1.64 1.61
C TYR A 127 -9.06 2.92 1.48
N ALA A 128 -7.73 2.79 1.41
CA ALA A 128 -6.82 3.91 1.27
C ALA A 128 -5.51 3.48 0.61
N TRP A 129 -4.91 4.37 -0.20
CA TRP A 129 -3.59 4.18 -0.80
C TRP A 129 -2.53 5.08 -0.20
N ASP A 130 -1.35 4.52 0.07
CA ASP A 130 -0.12 5.29 0.18
C ASP A 130 0.40 5.55 -1.24
N VAL A 131 -0.10 6.64 -1.86
CA VAL A 131 0.18 6.95 -3.27
C VAL A 131 1.64 7.30 -3.50
N VAL A 132 2.19 8.21 -2.69
CA VAL A 132 3.61 8.58 -2.73
C VAL A 132 4.19 8.43 -1.34
N ASN A 133 5.16 7.54 -1.17
CA ASN A 133 5.77 7.24 0.11
C ASN A 133 7.09 8.00 0.32
N GLU A 134 7.31 8.52 1.54
CA GLU A 134 8.59 9.06 2.03
C GLU A 134 9.33 10.03 1.09
N VAL A 135 8.57 10.93 0.47
CA VAL A 135 9.09 11.88 -0.51
C VAL A 135 9.95 12.99 0.09
N ILE A 136 9.83 13.23 1.39
CA ILE A 136 10.63 14.20 2.13
C ILE A 136 11.80 13.48 2.81
N ASP A 137 13.00 14.05 2.67
CA ASP A 137 14.21 13.59 3.34
C ASP A 137 14.16 13.99 4.83
N GLU A 138 14.39 13.04 5.72
CA GLU A 138 14.20 13.19 7.17
C GLU A 138 15.26 14.07 7.84
N VAL A 139 16.41 14.28 7.19
CA VAL A 139 17.52 15.08 7.72
C VAL A 139 17.41 16.52 7.26
N SER A 140 17.22 16.72 5.96
CA SER A 140 17.19 18.05 5.34
C SER A 140 15.80 18.69 5.35
N GLY A 141 14.73 17.90 5.38
CA GLY A 141 13.35 18.37 5.20
C GLY A 141 13.02 18.74 3.75
N GLU A 142 13.95 18.52 2.83
CA GLU A 142 13.79 18.80 1.41
C GLU A 142 13.22 17.60 0.65
N LEU A 143 12.91 17.81 -0.63
CA LEU A 143 12.54 16.73 -1.52
C LEU A 143 13.68 15.70 -1.63
N ARG A 144 13.40 14.44 -1.28
CA ARG A 144 14.38 13.36 -1.29
C ARG A 144 14.95 13.13 -2.69
N ASP A 145 16.26 12.91 -2.79
CA ASP A 145 16.90 12.55 -4.05
C ASP A 145 16.44 11.16 -4.53
N SER A 146 15.79 11.11 -5.70
CA SER A 146 15.25 9.90 -6.31
C SER A 146 15.14 10.10 -7.83
N ILE A 147 14.95 9.01 -8.57
CA ILE A 147 14.70 9.10 -10.02
C ILE A 147 13.49 10.02 -10.33
N TRP A 148 12.49 10.03 -9.44
CA TRP A 148 11.29 10.85 -9.58
C TRP A 148 11.60 12.34 -9.40
N SER A 149 12.22 12.72 -8.28
CA SER A 149 12.52 14.12 -7.98
C SER A 149 13.57 14.71 -8.90
N ARG A 150 14.60 13.93 -9.29
CA ARG A 150 15.58 14.37 -10.31
C ARG A 150 14.96 14.64 -11.68
N THR A 151 13.91 13.90 -12.04
CA THR A 151 13.26 14.02 -13.36
C THR A 151 12.13 15.05 -13.37
N PHE A 152 11.36 15.14 -12.29
CA PHE A 152 10.08 15.87 -12.24
C PHE A 152 10.01 16.94 -11.16
N ASN A 153 11.00 17.02 -10.27
CA ASN A 153 10.90 17.82 -9.04
C ASN A 153 9.58 17.47 -8.31
N TYR A 154 8.74 18.43 -7.92
CA TYR A 154 7.47 18.15 -7.24
C TYR A 154 6.35 17.61 -8.16
N SER A 155 6.46 17.71 -9.49
CA SER A 155 5.29 17.49 -10.36
C SER A 155 4.81 16.04 -10.43
N PHE A 156 5.69 15.06 -10.14
CA PHE A 156 5.28 13.65 -10.11
C PHE A 156 4.32 13.35 -8.94
N ILE A 157 4.40 14.10 -7.84
CA ILE A 157 3.54 13.90 -6.68
C ILE A 157 2.10 14.20 -7.07
N GLU A 158 1.87 15.39 -7.64
CA GLU A 158 0.55 15.80 -8.11
C GLU A 158 0.01 14.83 -9.17
N GLU A 159 0.83 14.45 -10.14
CA GLU A 159 0.41 13.54 -11.21
C GLU A 159 0.05 12.15 -10.68
N ALA A 160 0.80 11.63 -9.70
CA ALA A 160 0.51 10.34 -9.07
C ALA A 160 -0.84 10.37 -8.34
N PHE A 161 -1.12 11.41 -7.55
CA PHE A 161 -2.41 11.57 -6.86
C PHE A 161 -3.57 11.76 -7.84
N ARG A 162 -3.40 12.56 -8.91
CA ARG A 162 -4.43 12.72 -9.95
C ARG A 162 -4.72 11.41 -10.66
N THR A 163 -3.69 10.63 -11.00
CA THR A 163 -3.84 9.35 -11.66
C THR A 163 -4.52 8.33 -10.75
N ALA A 164 -4.12 8.24 -9.49
CA ALA A 164 -4.72 7.33 -8.52
C ALA A 164 -6.22 7.65 -8.30
N HIS A 165 -6.55 8.93 -8.12
CA HIS A 165 -7.94 9.37 -7.96
C HIS A 165 -8.80 9.09 -9.21
N ALA A 166 -8.23 9.24 -10.41
CA ALA A 166 -8.94 8.91 -11.64
C ALA A 166 -9.21 7.41 -11.79
N ALA A 167 -8.30 6.55 -11.31
CA ALA A 167 -8.44 5.10 -11.35
C ALA A 167 -9.48 4.59 -10.32
N ASP A 168 -9.44 5.11 -9.10
CA ASP A 168 -10.42 4.84 -8.05
C ASP A 168 -10.72 6.10 -7.21
N PRO A 169 -11.85 6.79 -7.46
CA PRO A 169 -12.23 7.98 -6.70
C PRO A 169 -12.68 7.71 -5.26
N ASN A 170 -12.93 6.45 -4.90
CA ASN A 170 -13.51 6.06 -3.60
C ASN A 170 -12.44 5.65 -2.56
N ALA A 171 -11.19 5.46 -3.00
CA ALA A 171 -10.05 5.08 -2.18
C ALA A 171 -9.16 6.28 -1.80
#